data_AF-A0A9K3KM59-F1
#
_entry.id   AF-A0A9K3KM59-F1
#
_cell.length_a   1.000
_cell.length_b   1.000
_cell.length_c   1.000
_cell.angle_alpha   90.00
_cell.angle_beta   90.00
_cell.angle_gamma   90.00
#
_symmetry.space_group_name_H-M   'P 1'
#
loop_
_entity.id
_entity.type
_entity.pdbx_description
1 polymer ?
#
loop_
_entity_poly.entity_id
_entity_poly.type
_entity_poly.pdbx_seq_one_letter_code
_entity_poly.pdbx_strand_id
1 'polypeptide(L)'
;MDSSTAAAPLLSAIDVARECNNLGCDLLVMNNVASAIETFSLAIKLMRNISQACVDSHVHANLAKIASEYHHEARQLVQSAKTTLLGYTESSCCLKYSSRSIKLDSMRFSSGAIIIPSINRSSTILLYNMGLACLIHGKPPMLNASLPLFDMAYKLGIQAAASSTRSHVYNLEDDRSNLSTLQRICMDSLHFSAQLYHTNSDFDMADKILMELRHLVAQLPPTNDPQEQMRRHHFWILKDILQKPTLAPAA
;
A
#
# COMPACT_ATOMS: atom_id res chain seq x y z
N MET A 1 -19.81 30.71 -5.30
CA MET A 1 -19.54 29.48 -6.09
C MET A 1 -19.57 28.32 -5.11
N ASP A 2 -20.55 27.44 -5.27
CA ASP A 2 -20.85 26.38 -4.30
C ASP A 2 -19.74 25.33 -4.30
N SER A 3 -19.07 25.19 -3.16
CA SER A 3 -18.03 24.19 -2.87
C SER A 3 -18.51 22.73 -3.02
N SER A 4 -19.82 22.49 -3.19
CA SER A 4 -20.40 21.15 -3.35
C SER A 4 -20.20 20.55 -4.75
N THR A 5 -20.00 21.37 -5.79
CA THR A 5 -19.92 20.89 -7.19
C THR A 5 -18.54 20.36 -7.59
N ALA A 6 -17.46 20.82 -6.94
CA ALA A 6 -16.09 20.36 -7.20
C ALA A 6 -15.75 19.03 -6.49
N ALA A 7 -16.55 18.62 -5.50
CA ALA A 7 -16.29 17.41 -4.73
C ALA A 7 -16.63 16.12 -5.50
N ALA A 8 -17.69 16.13 -6.32
CA ALA A 8 -18.18 14.91 -6.99
C ALA A 8 -17.17 14.27 -7.98
N PRO A 9 -16.45 15.03 -8.84
CA PRO A 9 -15.42 14.45 -9.72
C PRO A 9 -14.23 13.86 -8.95
N LEU A 10 -13.84 14.52 -7.86
CA LEU A 10 -12.72 14.08 -7.02
C LEU A 10 -13.06 12.77 -6.28
N LEU A 11 -14.27 12.68 -5.72
CA LEU A 11 -14.76 11.45 -5.11
C LEU A 11 -14.83 10.30 -6.11
N SER A 12 -15.34 10.57 -7.32
CA SER A 12 -15.40 9.58 -8.38
C SER A 12 -14.01 9.07 -8.77
N ALA A 13 -13.00 9.96 -8.89
CA ALA A 13 -11.63 9.56 -9.19
C ALA A 13 -10.99 8.70 -8.07
N ILE A 14 -11.28 9.02 -6.81
CA ILE A 14 -10.83 8.22 -5.66
C ILE A 14 -11.47 6.82 -5.69
N ASP A 15 -12.76 6.73 -6.03
CA ASP A 15 -13.45 5.44 -6.15
C ASP A 15 -12.89 4.58 -7.29
N VAL A 16 -12.50 5.18 -8.41
CA VAL A 16 -11.81 4.46 -9.50
C VAL A 16 -10.45 3.95 -9.05
N ALA A 17 -9.63 4.79 -8.41
CA ALA A 17 -8.33 4.36 -7.88
C ALA A 17 -8.47 3.20 -6.89
N ARG A 18 -9.53 3.22 -6.08
CA ARG A 18 -9.91 2.12 -5.17
C ARG A 18 -10.28 0.85 -5.95
N GLU A 19 -11.14 0.95 -6.95
CA GLU A 19 -11.54 -0.20 -7.78
C GLU A 19 -10.32 -0.84 -8.44
N CYS A 20 -9.42 -0.02 -9.02
CA CYS A 20 -8.16 -0.50 -9.58
C CYS A 20 -7.29 -1.19 -8.53
N ASN A 21 -7.14 -0.65 -7.30
CA ASN A 21 -6.43 -1.35 -6.23
C ASN A 21 -7.00 -2.75 -5.98
N ASN A 22 -8.31 -2.82 -5.77
CA ASN A 22 -8.98 -4.05 -5.36
C ASN A 22 -8.91 -5.12 -6.47
N LEU A 23 -9.01 -4.68 -7.73
CA LEU A 23 -8.82 -5.51 -8.89
C LEU A 23 -7.36 -6.01 -8.99
N GLY A 24 -6.38 -5.16 -8.75
CA GLY A 24 -4.96 -5.55 -8.67
C GLY A 24 -4.74 -6.63 -7.61
N CYS A 25 -5.38 -6.50 -6.45
CA CYS A 25 -5.36 -7.55 -5.41
C CYS A 25 -5.94 -8.87 -5.91
N ASP A 26 -7.07 -8.84 -6.62
CA ASP A 26 -7.71 -10.05 -7.16
C ASP A 26 -6.83 -10.71 -8.24
N LEU A 27 -6.19 -9.92 -9.09
CA LEU A 27 -5.23 -10.42 -10.09
C LEU A 27 -4.00 -11.07 -9.44
N LEU A 28 -3.50 -10.52 -8.32
CA LEU A 28 -2.43 -11.16 -7.55
C LEU A 28 -2.85 -12.52 -6.98
N VAL A 29 -4.08 -12.63 -6.47
CA VAL A 29 -4.61 -13.91 -5.96
C VAL A 29 -4.67 -14.96 -7.08
N MET A 30 -4.94 -14.54 -8.31
CA MET A 30 -4.91 -15.41 -9.50
C MET A 30 -3.50 -15.62 -10.08
N ASN A 31 -2.45 -15.15 -9.41
CA ASN A 31 -1.06 -15.20 -9.87
C ASN A 31 -0.84 -14.48 -11.23
N ASN A 32 -1.74 -13.59 -11.63
CA ASN A 32 -1.56 -12.73 -12.79
C ASN A 32 -0.82 -11.44 -12.38
N VAL A 33 0.47 -11.61 -12.09
CA VAL A 33 1.32 -10.55 -11.51
C VAL A 33 1.50 -9.36 -12.47
N ALA A 34 1.63 -9.62 -13.77
CA ALA A 34 1.83 -8.56 -14.76
C ALA A 34 0.62 -7.62 -14.85
N SER A 35 -0.59 -8.17 -15.00
CA SER A 35 -1.81 -7.37 -15.03
C SER A 35 -2.09 -6.68 -13.69
N ALA A 36 -1.73 -7.30 -12.57
CA ALA A 36 -1.82 -6.66 -11.26
C ALA A 36 -0.94 -5.39 -11.19
N ILE A 37 0.31 -5.47 -11.65
CA ILE A 37 1.26 -4.36 -11.71
C ILE A 37 0.72 -3.20 -12.56
N GLU A 38 0.17 -3.50 -13.75
CA GLU A 38 -0.45 -2.48 -14.61
C GLU A 38 -1.63 -1.79 -13.92
N THR A 39 -2.48 -2.58 -13.26
CA THR A 39 -3.66 -2.09 -12.56
C THR A 39 -3.28 -1.20 -11.36
N PHE A 40 -2.29 -1.60 -10.56
CA PHE A 40 -1.77 -0.79 -9.46
C PHE A 40 -1.09 0.49 -9.97
N SER A 41 -0.35 0.42 -11.08
CA SER A 41 0.31 1.58 -11.68
C SER A 41 -0.69 2.66 -12.08
N LEU A 42 -1.85 2.26 -12.63
CA LEU A 42 -2.93 3.19 -12.94
C LEU A 42 -3.52 3.83 -11.68
N ALA A 43 -3.76 3.04 -10.64
CA ALA A 43 -4.30 3.54 -9.38
C ALA A 43 -3.35 4.53 -8.69
N ILE A 44 -2.04 4.27 -8.73
CA ILE A 44 -1.00 5.20 -8.22
C ILE A 44 -0.99 6.50 -9.04
N LYS A 45 -1.05 6.41 -10.37
CA LYS A 45 -1.10 7.57 -11.28
C LYS A 45 -2.33 8.45 -10.98
N LEU A 46 -3.49 7.84 -10.77
CA LEU A 46 -4.72 8.51 -10.34
C LEU A 46 -4.55 9.23 -8.99
N MET A 47 -4.06 8.52 -7.97
CA MET A 47 -3.87 9.09 -6.64
C MET A 47 -2.86 10.24 -6.60
N ARG A 48 -1.80 10.17 -7.40
CA ARG A 48 -0.86 11.28 -7.56
C ARG A 48 -1.54 12.53 -8.12
N ASN A 49 -2.34 12.37 -9.17
CA ASN A 49 -3.06 13.50 -9.77
C ASN A 49 -4.09 14.11 -8.80
N ILE A 50 -4.79 13.25 -8.05
CA ILE A 50 -5.72 13.65 -6.98
C ILE A 50 -4.97 14.48 -5.92
N SER A 51 -3.84 13.96 -5.42
CA SER A 51 -3.03 14.65 -4.41
C SER A 51 -2.54 16.02 -4.90
N GLN A 52 -2.01 16.09 -6.12
CA GLN A 52 -1.55 17.35 -6.72
C GLN A 52 -2.69 18.38 -6.81
N ALA A 53 -3.87 17.95 -7.24
CA ALA A 53 -5.02 18.84 -7.36
C ALA A 53 -5.63 19.27 -6.01
N CYS A 54 -5.40 18.52 -4.93
CA CYS A 54 -5.75 18.95 -3.58
C CYS A 54 -4.81 20.03 -3.04
N VAL A 55 -3.54 20.05 -3.48
CA VAL A 55 -2.57 21.09 -3.13
C VAL A 55 -2.81 22.37 -3.93
N ASP A 56 -3.12 22.22 -5.22
CA ASP A 56 -3.32 23.34 -6.13
C ASP A 56 -4.80 23.73 -6.20
N SER A 57 -5.23 24.67 -5.36
CA SER A 57 -6.63 25.17 -5.29
C SER A 57 -7.25 25.65 -6.62
N HIS A 58 -6.44 25.87 -7.67
CA HIS A 58 -6.87 26.24 -9.02
C HIS A 58 -7.06 25.05 -9.99
N VAL A 59 -6.75 23.82 -9.58
CA VAL A 59 -6.73 22.62 -10.45
C VAL A 59 -8.06 21.84 -10.42
N HIS A 60 -9.06 22.30 -9.66
CA HIS A 60 -10.39 21.67 -9.61
C HIS A 60 -11.07 21.54 -10.99
N ALA A 61 -10.84 22.47 -11.92
CA ALA A 61 -11.35 22.37 -13.29
C ALA A 61 -10.65 21.25 -14.10
N ASN A 62 -9.38 20.97 -13.82
CA ASN A 62 -8.62 19.89 -14.47
C ASN A 62 -8.95 18.51 -13.86
N LEU A 63 -9.43 18.45 -12.61
CA LEU A 63 -9.81 17.20 -11.97
C LEU A 63 -10.97 16.50 -12.66
N ALA A 64 -11.97 17.24 -13.16
CA ALA A 64 -13.07 16.63 -13.92
C ALA A 64 -12.58 16.02 -15.24
N LYS A 65 -11.64 16.70 -15.91
CA LYS A 65 -11.00 16.21 -17.14
C LYS A 65 -10.12 14.98 -16.88
N ILE A 66 -9.29 15.03 -15.83
CA ILE A 66 -8.46 13.90 -15.37
C ILE A 66 -9.36 12.74 -14.96
N ALA A 67 -10.41 12.98 -14.18
CA ALA A 67 -11.38 11.94 -13.81
C ALA A 67 -11.98 11.30 -15.07
N SER A 68 -12.38 12.09 -16.08
CA SER A 68 -12.97 11.58 -17.32
C SER A 68 -11.99 10.79 -18.20
N GLU A 69 -10.77 11.29 -18.43
CA GLU A 69 -9.75 10.63 -19.26
C GLU A 69 -9.28 9.31 -18.63
N TYR A 70 -9.03 9.33 -17.32
CA TYR A 70 -8.61 8.14 -16.60
C TYR A 70 -9.78 7.21 -16.29
N HIS A 71 -11.03 7.70 -16.20
CA HIS A 71 -12.21 6.82 -16.19
C HIS A 71 -12.25 5.95 -17.43
N HIS A 72 -11.88 6.48 -18.60
CA HIS A 72 -11.88 5.69 -19.83
C HIS A 72 -10.78 4.62 -19.82
N GLU A 73 -9.54 5.00 -19.48
CA GLU A 73 -8.40 4.07 -19.39
C GLU A 73 -8.64 3.00 -18.31
N ALA A 74 -9.11 3.43 -17.13
CA ALA A 74 -9.49 2.56 -16.03
C ALA A 74 -10.64 1.64 -16.40
N ARG A 75 -11.69 2.11 -17.09
CA ARG A 75 -12.77 1.23 -17.54
C ARG A 75 -12.29 0.16 -18.50
N GLN A 76 -11.39 0.49 -19.44
CA GLN A 76 -10.85 -0.50 -20.37
C GLN A 76 -10.01 -1.56 -19.64
N LEU A 77 -9.12 -1.13 -18.74
CA LEU A 77 -8.32 -2.05 -17.92
C LEU A 77 -9.17 -2.86 -16.95
N VAL A 78 -10.15 -2.23 -16.31
CA VAL A 78 -11.11 -2.90 -15.42
C VAL A 78 -11.94 -3.91 -16.20
N GLN A 79 -12.38 -3.57 -17.42
CA GLN A 79 -13.14 -4.49 -18.27
C GLN A 79 -12.27 -5.65 -18.75
N SER A 80 -11.03 -5.38 -19.17
CA SER A 80 -10.06 -6.39 -19.57
C SER A 80 -9.78 -7.36 -18.42
N ALA A 81 -9.43 -6.82 -17.25
CA ALA A 81 -9.17 -7.61 -16.06
C ALA A 81 -10.41 -8.38 -15.59
N LYS A 82 -11.60 -7.76 -15.58
CA LYS A 82 -12.87 -8.47 -15.29
C LYS A 82 -13.12 -9.61 -16.27
N THR A 83 -12.80 -9.42 -17.55
CA THR A 83 -12.90 -10.48 -18.57
C THR A 83 -11.91 -11.60 -18.28
N THR A 84 -10.68 -11.27 -17.88
CA THR A 84 -9.69 -12.26 -17.41
C THR A 84 -10.20 -13.00 -16.17
N LEU A 85 -10.72 -12.30 -15.16
CA LEU A 85 -11.28 -12.91 -13.94
C LEU A 85 -12.46 -13.85 -14.26
N LEU A 86 -13.35 -13.45 -15.17
CA LEU A 86 -14.51 -14.25 -15.59
C LEU A 86 -14.11 -15.49 -16.40
N GLY A 87 -12.97 -15.46 -17.10
CA GLY A 87 -12.42 -16.61 -17.81
C GLY A 87 -11.76 -17.67 -16.91
N TYR A 88 -11.52 -17.35 -15.63
CA TYR A 88 -10.80 -18.21 -14.68
C TYR A 88 -11.71 -19.11 -13.82
N THR A 89 -13.00 -19.24 -14.12
CA THR A 89 -13.96 -19.96 -13.26
C THR A 89 -13.81 -21.48 -13.17
N GLU A 90 -12.79 -22.13 -13.77
CA GLU A 90 -12.71 -23.61 -13.75
C GLU A 90 -11.30 -24.21 -13.57
N SER A 91 -10.31 -23.53 -12.98
CA SER A 91 -9.01 -24.18 -12.74
C SER A 91 -8.38 -23.83 -11.39
N SER A 92 -8.50 -24.84 -10.53
CA SER A 92 -7.91 -25.10 -9.23
C SER A 92 -6.53 -24.50 -8.92
N CYS A 93 -6.35 -24.21 -7.62
CA CYS A 93 -5.25 -24.67 -6.76
C CYS A 93 -4.36 -23.57 -6.14
N CYS A 94 -4.58 -23.38 -4.84
CA CYS A 94 -3.56 -23.32 -3.79
C CYS A 94 -2.29 -22.50 -4.04
N LEU A 95 -2.34 -21.20 -3.77
CA LEU A 95 -1.18 -20.47 -3.23
C LEU A 95 -1.62 -19.66 -2.00
N LYS A 96 -1.35 -20.23 -0.81
CA LYS A 96 -1.45 -19.53 0.47
C LYS A 96 -0.28 -18.56 0.61
N TYR A 97 -0.25 -17.47 -0.16
CA TYR A 97 0.61 -16.34 0.19
C TYR A 97 -0.03 -15.61 1.38
N SER A 98 0.62 -15.70 2.55
CA SER A 98 0.13 -15.08 3.79
C SER A 98 0.37 -13.56 3.85
N SER A 99 1.09 -13.00 2.88
CA SER A 99 1.26 -11.55 2.68
C SER A 99 0.08 -11.00 1.88
N ARG A 100 -1.09 -10.91 2.54
CA ARG A 100 -2.36 -10.56 1.91
C ARG A 100 -2.31 -9.12 1.43
N SER A 101 -2.31 -8.93 0.12
CA SER A 101 -2.60 -7.62 -0.47
C SER A 101 -3.87 -7.04 0.17
N ILE A 102 -3.87 -5.74 0.43
CA ILE A 102 -4.89 -5.10 1.25
C ILE A 102 -5.90 -4.43 0.32
N LYS A 103 -7.14 -4.93 0.34
CA LYS A 103 -8.26 -4.25 -0.33
C LYS A 103 -8.58 -2.96 0.43
N LEU A 104 -8.94 -1.94 -0.33
CA LEU A 104 -9.42 -0.68 0.19
C LEU A 104 -10.94 -0.78 0.39
N ASP A 105 -11.40 -0.60 1.62
CA ASP A 105 -12.83 -0.60 1.97
C ASP A 105 -13.57 0.58 1.31
N SER A 106 -14.85 0.35 1.01
CA SER A 106 -15.76 1.38 0.51
C SER A 106 -16.17 2.34 1.63
N MET A 107 -15.24 3.13 2.15
CA MET A 107 -15.62 4.26 3.00
C MET A 107 -16.35 5.29 2.14
N ARG A 108 -17.59 5.62 2.52
CA ARG A 108 -18.34 6.75 1.99
C ARG A 108 -17.66 8.02 2.46
N PHE A 109 -16.92 8.68 1.58
CA PHE A 109 -16.48 10.04 1.84
C PHE A 109 -17.70 10.95 1.91
N SER A 110 -17.99 11.51 3.09
CA SER A 110 -18.95 12.58 3.21
C SER A 110 -18.41 13.82 2.49
N SER A 111 -19.22 14.42 1.61
CA SER A 111 -18.93 15.56 0.71
C SER A 111 -18.24 16.79 1.32
N GLY A 112 -18.05 16.86 2.64
CA GLY A 112 -17.49 18.03 3.34
C GLY A 112 -16.01 17.95 3.69
N ALA A 113 -15.34 16.80 3.59
CA ALA A 113 -13.98 16.66 4.11
C ALA A 113 -13.20 15.54 3.40
N ILE A 114 -12.70 15.81 2.17
CA ILE A 114 -11.59 15.02 1.61
C ILE A 114 -10.33 15.53 2.32
N ILE A 115 -10.06 14.99 3.50
CA ILE A 115 -8.92 15.42 4.31
C ILE A 115 -7.68 14.69 3.77
N ILE A 116 -6.60 15.42 3.52
CA ILE A 116 -5.27 14.92 3.11
C ILE A 116 -4.85 13.57 3.79
N PRO A 117 -5.14 13.29 5.07
CA PRO A 117 -4.89 12.00 5.71
C PRO A 117 -5.54 10.79 5.03
N SER A 118 -6.74 10.92 4.46
CA SER A 118 -7.39 9.81 3.75
C SER A 118 -6.72 9.51 2.40
N ILE A 119 -6.19 10.54 1.74
CA ILE A 119 -5.39 10.39 0.51
C ILE A 119 -4.07 9.69 0.83
N ASN A 120 -3.40 10.10 1.91
CA ASN A 120 -2.15 9.47 2.35
C ASN A 120 -2.37 8.00 2.73
N ARG A 121 -3.48 7.67 3.40
CA ARG A 121 -3.85 6.29 3.71
C ARG A 121 -4.04 5.44 2.44
N SER A 122 -4.88 5.87 1.51
CA SER A 122 -5.12 5.12 0.27
C SER A 122 -3.85 4.97 -0.55
N SER A 123 -3.02 6.01 -0.61
CA SER A 123 -1.73 5.99 -1.30
C SER A 123 -0.75 5.01 -0.65
N THR A 124 -0.74 4.95 0.69
CA THR A 124 0.08 3.98 1.46
C THR A 124 -0.26 2.54 1.08
N ILE A 125 -1.55 2.19 1.07
CA ILE A 125 -2.02 0.84 0.74
C ILE A 125 -1.68 0.49 -0.71
N LEU A 126 -1.87 1.42 -1.64
CA LEU A 126 -1.55 1.24 -3.05
C LEU A 126 -0.05 0.98 -3.30
N LEU A 127 0.81 1.79 -2.70
CA LEU A 127 2.26 1.65 -2.83
C LEU A 127 2.75 0.33 -2.22
N TYR A 128 2.19 -0.06 -1.08
CA TYR A 128 2.48 -1.36 -0.46
C TYR A 128 2.07 -2.52 -1.36
N ASN A 129 0.84 -2.51 -1.90
CA ASN A 129 0.36 -3.57 -2.78
C ASN A 129 1.15 -3.67 -4.09
N MET A 130 1.55 -2.52 -4.67
CA MET A 130 2.44 -2.50 -5.82
C MET A 130 3.83 -3.04 -5.47
N GLY A 131 4.37 -2.69 -4.30
CA GLY A 131 5.64 -3.21 -3.80
C GLY A 131 5.60 -4.73 -3.66
N LEU A 132 4.51 -5.28 -3.10
CA LEU A 132 4.26 -6.73 -3.05
C LEU A 132 4.19 -7.36 -4.43
N ALA A 133 3.47 -6.74 -5.38
CA ALA A 133 3.37 -7.25 -6.74
C ALA A 133 4.74 -7.34 -7.43
N CYS A 134 5.56 -6.30 -7.30
CA CYS A 134 6.93 -6.26 -7.79
C CYS A 134 7.82 -7.32 -7.09
N LEU A 135 7.67 -7.50 -5.78
CA LEU A 135 8.39 -8.52 -5.02
C LEU A 135 8.02 -9.94 -5.49
N ILE A 136 6.72 -10.24 -5.62
CA ILE A 136 6.21 -11.54 -6.10
C ILE A 136 6.66 -11.82 -7.54
N HIS A 137 6.77 -10.78 -8.38
CA HIS A 137 7.29 -10.94 -9.74
C HIS A 137 8.71 -11.52 -9.75
N GLY A 138 9.55 -11.17 -8.76
CA GLY A 138 10.85 -11.81 -8.53
C GLY A 138 11.95 -11.52 -9.55
N LYS A 139 11.68 -10.79 -10.65
CA LYS A 139 12.71 -10.39 -11.61
C LYS A 139 13.59 -9.28 -11.02
N PRO A 140 14.92 -9.27 -11.25
CA PRO A 140 15.82 -8.26 -10.70
C PRO A 140 15.36 -6.79 -10.85
N PRO A 141 14.89 -6.31 -12.02
CA PRO A 141 14.40 -4.93 -12.13
C PRO A 141 13.14 -4.67 -11.28
N MET A 142 12.30 -5.67 -11.07
CA MET A 142 11.09 -5.54 -10.23
C MET A 142 11.44 -5.58 -8.75
N LEU A 143 12.41 -6.40 -8.34
CA LEU A 143 12.95 -6.39 -6.97
C LEU A 143 13.58 -5.04 -6.62
N ASN A 144 14.28 -4.41 -7.56
CA ASN A 144 14.81 -3.06 -7.36
C ASN A 144 13.70 -2.00 -7.33
N ALA A 145 12.61 -2.19 -8.07
CA ALA A 145 11.46 -1.30 -8.07
C ALA A 145 10.61 -1.40 -6.78
N SER A 146 10.61 -2.54 -6.09
CA SER A 146 9.83 -2.70 -4.84
C SER A 146 10.41 -1.93 -3.66
N LEU A 147 11.73 -1.74 -3.59
CA LEU A 147 12.41 -0.95 -2.54
C LEU A 147 11.84 0.48 -2.38
N PRO A 148 11.86 1.34 -3.42
CA PRO A 148 11.32 2.70 -3.29
C PRO A 148 9.81 2.72 -3.03
N LEU A 149 9.08 1.69 -3.46
CA LEU A 149 7.64 1.57 -3.17
C LEU A 149 7.37 1.31 -1.69
N PHE A 150 8.14 0.39 -1.08
CA PHE A 150 8.04 0.12 0.36
C PHE A 150 8.49 1.32 1.21
N ASP A 151 9.57 2.00 0.83
CA ASP A 151 10.02 3.22 1.52
C ASP A 151 8.96 4.34 1.47
N MET A 152 8.35 4.57 0.31
CA MET A 152 7.25 5.55 0.19
C MET A 152 6.00 5.12 0.97
N ALA A 153 5.64 3.84 0.93
CA ALA A 153 4.51 3.32 1.69
C ALA A 153 4.71 3.51 3.20
N TYR A 154 5.91 3.22 3.71
CA TYR A 154 6.27 3.44 5.11
C TYR A 154 6.15 4.93 5.50
N LYS A 155 6.78 5.83 4.74
CA LYS A 155 6.78 7.27 5.02
C LYS A 155 5.35 7.85 5.04
N LEU A 156 4.53 7.52 4.05
CA LEU A 156 3.14 7.97 4.00
C LEU A 156 2.29 7.33 5.10
N GLY A 157 2.56 6.07 5.45
CA GLY A 157 1.85 5.36 6.52
C GLY A 157 2.06 5.99 7.89
N ILE A 158 3.30 6.36 8.23
CA ILE A 158 3.62 7.08 9.47
C ILE A 158 2.94 8.45 9.50
N GLN A 159 2.97 9.20 8.39
CA GLN A 159 2.29 10.50 8.30
C GLN A 159 0.78 10.38 8.46
N ALA A 160 0.16 9.37 7.83
CA ALA A 160 -1.26 9.11 7.95
C ALA A 160 -1.64 8.74 9.40
N ALA A 161 -0.87 7.86 10.05
CA ALA A 161 -1.09 7.44 11.44
C ALA A 161 -0.97 8.61 12.44
N ALA A 162 0.03 9.49 12.25
CA ALA A 162 0.21 10.68 13.08
C ALA A 162 -0.93 11.71 12.93
N SER A 163 -1.55 11.75 11.75
CA SER A 163 -2.68 12.65 11.47
C SER A 163 -3.99 12.12 12.06
N SER A 164 -4.20 10.81 12.05
CA SER A 164 -5.37 10.15 12.64
C SER A 164 -5.42 10.29 14.17
N THR A 165 -4.27 10.33 14.85
CA THR A 165 -4.21 10.52 16.31
C THR A 165 -4.61 11.91 16.79
N ARG A 166 -4.63 12.92 15.90
CA ARG A 166 -5.04 14.29 16.22
C ARG A 166 -6.50 14.60 15.89
N SER A 167 -7.17 13.76 15.10
CA SER A 167 -8.54 14.02 14.64
C SER A 167 -9.55 13.27 15.49
N HIS A 168 -10.08 13.90 16.53
CA HIS A 168 -11.14 13.35 17.40
C HIS A 168 -12.54 13.27 16.75
N VAL A 169 -12.64 13.40 15.42
CA VAL A 169 -13.92 13.64 14.71
C VAL A 169 -14.43 12.42 13.93
N TYR A 170 -13.71 11.30 13.89
CA TYR A 170 -14.13 10.09 13.18
C TYR A 170 -14.48 8.95 14.15
N ASN A 171 -15.42 8.09 13.73
CA ASN A 171 -15.92 6.97 14.51
C ASN A 171 -14.77 6.09 15.05
N LEU A 172 -14.65 6.03 16.38
CA LEU A 172 -13.57 5.40 17.14
C LEU A 172 -13.33 3.92 16.83
N GLU A 173 -14.33 3.20 16.30
CA GLU A 173 -14.22 1.77 15.99
C GLU A 173 -13.58 1.51 14.63
N ASP A 174 -13.92 2.30 13.61
CA ASP A 174 -13.26 2.24 12.30
C ASP A 174 -11.80 2.69 12.43
N ASP A 175 -11.51 3.73 13.21
CA ASP A 175 -10.14 4.24 13.33
C ASP A 175 -9.15 3.26 13.97
N ARG A 176 -9.60 2.37 14.86
CA ARG A 176 -8.72 1.35 15.47
C ARG A 176 -8.32 0.26 14.49
N SER A 177 -9.26 -0.26 13.69
CA SER A 177 -8.95 -1.25 12.66
C SER A 177 -8.04 -0.64 11.57
N ASN A 178 -8.30 0.62 11.22
CA ASN A 178 -7.53 1.36 10.22
C ASN A 178 -6.11 1.67 10.67
N LEU A 179 -5.92 2.11 11.93
CA LEU A 179 -4.60 2.34 12.50
C LEU A 179 -3.80 1.04 12.57
N SER A 180 -4.43 -0.08 12.95
CA SER A 180 -3.77 -1.38 12.98
C SER A 180 -3.31 -1.84 11.59
N THR A 181 -4.07 -1.52 10.54
CA THR A 181 -3.72 -1.83 9.15
C THR A 181 -2.52 -1.01 8.69
N LEU A 182 -2.50 0.30 8.96
CA LEU A 182 -1.36 1.16 8.62
C LEU A 182 -0.09 0.76 9.38
N GLN A 183 -0.20 0.44 10.66
CA GLN A 183 0.92 -0.07 11.46
C GLN A 183 1.49 -1.35 10.86
N ARG A 184 0.61 -2.28 10.45
CA ARG A 184 1.03 -3.51 9.77
C ARG A 184 1.76 -3.24 8.47
N ILE A 185 1.22 -2.37 7.62
CA ILE A 185 1.88 -1.98 6.36
C ILE A 185 3.27 -1.38 6.62
N CYS A 186 3.39 -0.50 7.62
CA CYS A 186 4.67 0.10 7.97
C CYS A 186 5.70 -0.96 8.39
N MET A 187 5.31 -1.88 9.28
CA MET A 187 6.19 -2.97 9.71
C MET A 187 6.59 -3.88 8.55
N ASP A 188 5.62 -4.32 7.74
CA ASP A 188 5.86 -5.19 6.60
C ASP A 188 6.76 -4.49 5.56
N SER A 189 6.58 -3.20 5.33
CA SER A 189 7.40 -2.41 4.38
C SER A 189 8.86 -2.31 4.83
N LEU A 190 9.10 -2.11 6.13
CA LEU A 190 10.45 -2.15 6.69
C LEU A 190 11.04 -3.56 6.62
N HIS A 191 10.24 -4.58 6.93
CA HIS A 191 10.66 -5.99 6.84
C HIS A 191 11.12 -6.37 5.44
N PHE A 192 10.30 -6.11 4.42
CA PHE A 192 10.64 -6.44 3.03
C PHE A 192 11.81 -5.60 2.52
N SER A 193 11.88 -4.31 2.90
CA SER A 193 13.04 -3.48 2.56
C SER A 193 14.33 -4.05 3.14
N ALA A 194 14.34 -4.43 4.43
CA ALA A 194 15.50 -5.04 5.05
C ALA A 194 15.94 -6.34 4.36
N GLN A 195 15.00 -7.20 4.01
CA GLN A 195 15.29 -8.43 3.25
C GLN A 195 15.92 -8.12 1.90
N LEU A 196 15.39 -7.15 1.16
CA LEU A 196 15.90 -6.76 -0.16
C LEU A 196 17.31 -6.16 -0.07
N TYR A 197 17.57 -5.28 0.90
CA TYR A 197 18.93 -4.75 1.13
C TYR A 197 19.91 -5.86 1.53
N HIS A 198 19.47 -6.82 2.36
CA HIS A 198 20.27 -7.98 2.73
C HIS A 198 20.58 -8.87 1.51
N THR A 199 19.60 -9.14 0.65
CA THR A 199 19.80 -9.88 -0.61
C THR A 199 20.76 -9.14 -1.55
N ASN A 200 20.73 -7.81 -1.55
CA ASN A 200 21.64 -6.97 -2.33
C ASN A 200 23.02 -6.76 -1.65
N SER A 201 23.29 -7.45 -0.54
CA SER A 201 24.54 -7.34 0.25
C SER A 201 24.82 -5.93 0.82
N ASP A 202 23.80 -5.07 0.88
CA ASP A 202 23.86 -3.79 1.58
C ASP A 202 23.45 -4.01 3.05
N PHE A 203 24.34 -4.67 3.78
CA PHE A 203 24.09 -5.06 5.17
C PHE A 203 23.96 -3.85 6.10
N ASP A 204 24.62 -2.74 5.79
CA ASP A 204 24.58 -1.52 6.62
C ASP A 204 23.20 -0.87 6.54
N MET A 205 22.60 -0.80 5.34
CA MET A 205 21.24 -0.30 5.19
C MET A 205 20.20 -1.28 5.74
N ALA A 206 20.41 -2.59 5.56
CA ALA A 206 19.55 -3.60 6.16
C ALA A 206 19.51 -3.49 7.70
N ASP A 207 20.66 -3.30 8.36
CA ASP A 207 20.72 -3.15 9.82
C ASP A 207 20.02 -1.88 10.32
N LYS A 208 20.17 -0.75 9.60
CA LYS A 208 19.46 0.50 9.91
C LYS A 208 17.94 0.31 9.86
N ILE A 209 17.43 -0.33 8.80
CA ILE A 209 15.99 -0.57 8.63
C ILE A 209 15.47 -1.56 9.67
N LEU A 210 16.22 -2.60 9.99
CA LEU A 210 15.84 -3.54 11.05
C LEU A 210 15.82 -2.87 12.44
N MET A 211 16.69 -1.88 12.67
CA MET A 211 16.64 -1.08 13.89
C MET A 211 15.39 -0.20 13.97
N GLU A 212 15.03 0.42 12.85
CA GLU A 212 13.79 1.19 12.75
C GLU A 212 12.55 0.30 12.95
N LEU A 213 12.54 -0.91 12.38
CA LEU A 213 11.48 -1.90 12.59
C LEU A 213 11.35 -2.28 14.07
N ARG A 214 12.47 -2.55 14.75
CA ARG A 214 12.47 -2.84 16.20
C ARG A 214 11.90 -1.67 17.00
N HIS A 215 12.30 -0.44 16.67
CA HIS A 215 11.78 0.75 17.34
C HIS A 215 10.27 0.90 17.14
N LEU A 216 9.79 0.70 15.92
CA LEU A 216 8.36 0.75 15.60
C LEU A 216 7.58 -0.30 16.40
N VAL A 217 8.06 -1.56 16.43
CA VAL A 217 7.42 -2.64 17.20
C VAL A 217 7.38 -2.33 18.70
N ALA A 218 8.46 -1.72 19.25
CA ALA A 218 8.54 -1.36 20.66
C ALA A 218 7.49 -0.31 21.08
N GLN A 219 7.08 0.56 20.14
CA GLN A 219 6.09 1.61 20.40
C GLN A 219 4.64 1.12 20.30
N LEU A 220 4.39 -0.09 19.79
CA LEU A 220 3.04 -0.58 19.62
C LEU A 220 2.41 -0.96 20.96
N PRO A 221 1.13 -0.64 21.19
CA PRO A 221 0.44 -1.06 22.41
C PRO A 221 0.35 -2.60 22.46
N PRO A 222 0.33 -3.20 23.66
CA PRO A 222 0.14 -4.64 23.80
C PRO A 222 -1.15 -5.08 23.11
N THR A 223 -1.12 -6.26 22.50
CA THR A 223 -2.26 -6.86 21.80
C THR A 223 -2.55 -8.23 22.39
N ASN A 224 -3.82 -8.61 22.45
CA ASN A 224 -4.26 -9.94 22.87
C ASN A 224 -4.39 -10.92 21.68
N ASP A 225 -4.18 -10.46 20.46
CA ASP A 225 -4.20 -11.31 19.27
C ASP A 225 -2.89 -12.14 19.16
N PRO A 226 -2.95 -13.48 19.30
CA PRO A 226 -1.76 -14.33 19.26
C PRO A 226 -0.99 -14.25 17.92
N GLN A 227 -1.69 -14.02 16.80
CA GLN A 227 -1.03 -13.92 15.49
C GLN A 227 -0.20 -12.64 15.40
N GLU A 228 -0.74 -11.54 15.89
CA GLU A 228 -0.06 -10.25 15.92
C GLU A 228 1.09 -10.26 16.94
N GLN A 229 0.93 -10.92 18.09
CA GLN A 229 2.04 -11.15 19.04
C GLN A 229 3.19 -11.93 18.38
N MET A 230 2.88 -13.04 17.70
CA MET A 230 3.89 -13.86 17.02
C MET A 230 4.60 -13.08 15.90
N ARG A 231 3.85 -12.29 15.11
CA ARG A 231 4.42 -11.43 14.05
C ARG A 231 5.37 -10.39 14.64
N ARG A 232 4.96 -9.68 15.70
CA ARG A 232 5.81 -8.69 16.37
C ARG A 232 7.06 -9.31 16.98
N HIS A 233 6.93 -10.50 17.57
CA HIS A 233 8.06 -11.26 18.07
C HIS A 233 9.03 -11.62 16.93
N HIS A 234 8.52 -12.10 15.78
CA HIS A 234 9.34 -12.36 14.60
C HIS A 234 10.10 -11.11 14.14
N PHE A 235 9.42 -9.95 14.06
CA PHE A 235 10.07 -8.69 13.71
C PHE A 235 11.12 -8.24 14.71
N TRP A 236 10.92 -8.52 15.99
CA TRP A 236 11.89 -8.22 17.04
C TRP A 236 13.19 -9.02 16.86
N ILE A 237 13.08 -10.32 16.60
CA ILE A 237 14.24 -11.22 16.50
C ILE A 237 14.94 -11.16 15.14
N LEU A 238 14.32 -10.58 14.11
CA LEU A 238 14.86 -10.56 12.75
C LEU A 238 16.28 -9.99 12.64
N LYS A 239 16.61 -8.93 13.39
CA LYS A 239 17.98 -8.38 13.40
C LYS A 239 19.01 -9.36 13.96
N ASP A 240 18.61 -10.24 14.88
CA ASP A 240 19.51 -11.26 15.41
C ASP A 240 19.68 -12.42 14.41
N ILE A 241 18.73 -12.61 13.49
CA ILE A 241 18.75 -13.65 12.46
C ILE A 241 19.49 -13.17 11.20
N LEU A 242 19.20 -11.96 10.73
CA LEU A 242 19.77 -11.35 9.51
C LEU A 242 21.10 -10.65 9.81
N GLN A 243 22.05 -11.40 10.37
CA GLN A 243 23.38 -10.87 10.64
C GLN A 243 24.25 -10.88 9.39
N LYS A 244 25.12 -9.88 9.28
CA LYS A 244 26.18 -9.86 8.28
C LYS A 244 26.99 -11.16 8.38
N PRO A 245 27.22 -11.89 7.27
CA PRO A 245 28.04 -13.08 7.30
C PRO A 245 29.43 -12.74 7.85
N THR A 246 29.77 -13.26 9.03
CA THR A 246 31.15 -13.23 9.52
C THR A 246 31.94 -14.25 8.71
N LEU A 247 32.72 -13.76 7.75
CA LEU A 247 33.76 -14.59 7.14
C LEU A 247 34.72 -15.00 8.26
N ALA A 248 34.79 -16.30 8.56
CA ALA A 248 35.82 -16.82 9.43
C ALA A 248 37.18 -16.40 8.83
N PRO A 249 38.12 -15.89 9.65
CA PRO A 249 39.44 -15.55 9.15
C PRO A 249 40.03 -16.81 8.50
N ALA A 250 40.55 -16.66 7.27
CA ALA A 250 41.21 -17.76 6.57
C ALA A 250 42.33 -18.30 7.47
N ALA A 251 42.20 -19.57 7.85
CA ALA A 251 43.15 -20.31 8.68
C ALA A 251 44.42 -20.65 7.87
#